data_AF-A0A3N4J209-F1
#
_entry.id   AF-A0A3N4J209-F1
#
_cell.length_a   1.000
_cell.length_b   1.000
_cell.length_c   1.000
_cell.angle_alpha   90.00
_cell.angle_beta   90.00
_cell.angle_gamma   90.00
#
_symmetry.space_group_name_H-M   'P 1'
#
loop_
_entity.id
_entity.type
_entity.pdbx_description
1 polymer ?
#
loop_
_entity_poly.entity_id
_entity_poly.type
_entity_poly.pdbx_seq_one_letter_code
_entity_poly.pdbx_strand_id
1 'polypeptide(L)'
;VTKSETSSEEEIKNEAKDALGQVLQEKELAVENVRGEPFVGNRHGIGFTGLPERVRALEERQSALEDEVNLLWDDLSTLKLCVPEYSRVRNRFISTFKRDKLNNATELDIDIIQKGNTIAYEGDAAVDALLYEGLNRRRDTFAFKELYGLHPADVVKITHKETINILNIHARVRADRHKTGADEFYRRFAEYVHLFEGSDYDERYLTTGSQCADVARAYWSLL
;
A
#
# COMPACT_ATOMS: atom_id res chain seq x y z
N VAL A 1 29.18 14.84 -63.31
CA VAL A 1 28.39 15.94 -62.72
C VAL A 1 27.00 15.38 -62.43
N THR A 2 26.75 15.02 -61.17
CA THR A 2 25.42 14.63 -60.70
C THR A 2 24.56 15.89 -60.62
N LYS A 3 23.56 15.99 -61.50
CA LYS A 3 22.54 17.05 -61.45
C LYS A 3 21.65 16.76 -60.25
N SER A 4 21.75 17.57 -59.21
CA SER A 4 20.73 17.63 -58.17
C SER A 4 19.53 18.37 -58.76
N GLU A 5 18.45 17.65 -59.06
CA GLU A 5 17.14 18.25 -59.32
C GLU A 5 16.60 18.79 -58.00
N THR A 6 16.84 20.07 -57.74
CA THR A 6 16.13 20.79 -56.69
C THR A 6 14.77 21.18 -57.25
N SER A 7 13.76 20.33 -57.03
CA SER A 7 12.36 20.67 -57.27
C SER A 7 11.99 21.93 -56.47
N SER A 8 11.12 22.77 -57.03
CA SER A 8 10.73 24.01 -56.39
C SER A 8 9.87 23.72 -55.14
N GLU A 9 9.99 24.55 -54.09
CA GLU A 9 9.28 24.35 -52.83
C GLU A 9 7.75 24.22 -53.01
N GLU A 10 7.19 24.93 -54.00
CA GLU A 10 5.75 24.88 -54.32
C GLU A 10 5.33 23.58 -55.01
N GLU A 11 6.17 23.00 -55.86
CA GLU A 11 5.91 21.68 -56.44
C GLU A 11 5.93 20.59 -55.36
N ILE A 12 6.92 20.63 -54.47
CA ILE A 12 7.02 19.69 -53.34
C ILE A 12 5.80 19.82 -52.40
N LYS A 13 5.30 21.04 -52.15
CA LYS A 13 4.08 21.26 -51.35
C LYS A 13 2.82 20.71 -52.01
N ASN A 14 2.68 20.87 -53.32
CA ASN A 14 1.51 20.39 -54.04
C ASN A 14 1.50 18.87 -54.12
N GLU A 15 2.66 18.26 -54.40
CA GLU A 15 2.80 16.81 -54.45
C GLU A 15 2.56 16.17 -53.08
N ALA A 16 3.03 16.81 -51.99
CA ALA A 16 2.73 16.38 -50.62
C ALA A 16 1.24 16.49 -50.29
N LYS A 17 0.55 17.53 -50.76
CA LYS A 17 -0.92 17.69 -50.58
C LYS A 17 -1.69 16.59 -51.30
N ASP A 18 -1.34 16.29 -52.54
CA ASP A 18 -2.03 15.28 -53.34
C ASP A 18 -1.83 13.88 -52.76
N ALA A 19 -0.61 13.54 -52.35
CA ALA A 19 -0.31 12.29 -51.65
C ALA A 19 -1.12 12.17 -50.35
N LEU A 20 -1.21 13.23 -49.54
CA LEU A 20 -2.01 13.23 -48.31
C LEU A 20 -3.51 13.06 -48.61
N GLY A 21 -4.00 13.69 -49.67
CA GLY A 21 -5.38 13.58 -50.13
C GLY A 21 -5.77 12.15 -50.53
N GLN A 22 -4.86 11.42 -51.17
CA GLN A 22 -5.08 10.01 -51.54
C GLN A 22 -5.15 9.10 -50.30
N VAL A 23 -4.21 9.23 -49.37
CA VAL A 23 -4.18 8.42 -48.13
C VAL A 23 -5.41 8.67 -47.24
N LEU A 24 -5.98 9.87 -47.27
CA LEU A 24 -7.25 10.20 -46.61
C LEU A 24 -8.46 9.50 -47.26
N GLN A 25 -8.47 9.37 -48.59
CA GLN A 25 -9.55 8.69 -49.32
C GLN A 25 -9.52 7.16 -49.13
N GLU A 26 -8.33 6.59 -48.96
CA GLU A 26 -8.13 5.15 -48.70
C GLU A 26 -8.49 4.72 -47.27
N LYS A 27 -8.97 5.65 -46.43
CA LYS A 27 -9.33 5.45 -45.00
C LYS A 27 -8.17 4.97 -44.12
N GLU A 28 -6.93 5.02 -44.60
CA GLU A 28 -5.74 4.75 -43.80
C GLU A 28 -5.50 5.85 -42.76
N LEU A 29 -5.85 7.09 -43.10
CA LEU A 29 -5.90 8.23 -42.19
C LEU A 29 -7.33 8.74 -42.03
N ALA A 30 -7.67 9.15 -40.81
CA ALA A 30 -8.88 9.88 -40.49
C ALA A 30 -8.50 11.23 -39.87
N VAL A 31 -9.41 12.19 -39.95
CA VAL A 31 -9.29 13.48 -39.28
C VAL A 31 -10.48 13.61 -38.33
N GLU A 32 -10.20 13.75 -37.04
CA GLU A 32 -11.25 13.91 -36.03
C GLU A 32 -10.92 15.10 -35.12
N ASN A 33 -11.95 15.88 -34.79
CA ASN A 33 -11.82 16.97 -33.84
C ASN A 33 -12.02 16.42 -32.43
N VAL A 34 -10.94 16.35 -31.67
CA VAL A 34 -10.97 15.85 -30.29
C VAL A 34 -10.73 17.04 -29.38
N ARG A 35 -11.76 17.39 -28.58
CA ARG A 35 -11.74 18.55 -27.68
C ARG A 35 -11.42 19.91 -28.34
N GLY A 36 -11.74 20.07 -29.62
CA GLY A 36 -11.57 21.33 -30.36
C GLY A 36 -10.27 21.45 -31.14
N GLU A 37 -9.40 20.44 -31.08
CA GLU A 37 -8.19 20.36 -31.92
C GLU A 37 -8.33 19.27 -32.99
N PRO A 38 -7.91 19.53 -34.24
CA PRO A 38 -7.95 18.55 -35.31
C PRO A 38 -6.77 17.57 -35.20
N PHE A 39 -7.08 16.29 -35.00
CA PHE A 39 -6.09 15.22 -35.01
C PHE A 39 -6.15 14.45 -36.33
N VAL A 40 -4.97 14.16 -36.91
CA VAL A 40 -4.83 13.36 -38.13
C VAL A 40 -4.03 12.10 -37.80
N GLY A 41 -4.60 10.94 -38.08
CA GLY A 41 -3.97 9.66 -37.77
C GLY A 41 -4.81 8.50 -38.25
N ASN A 42 -4.28 7.27 -38.15
CA ASN A 42 -5.10 6.10 -38.46
C ASN A 42 -6.27 5.99 -37.47
N ARG A 43 -7.40 5.40 -37.91
CA ARG A 43 -8.62 5.31 -37.08
C ARG A 43 -8.37 4.69 -35.70
N HIS A 44 -7.44 3.74 -35.61
CA HIS A 44 -7.06 3.11 -34.35
C HIS A 44 -6.33 4.07 -33.41
N GLY A 45 -5.38 4.87 -33.93
CA GLY A 45 -4.61 5.86 -33.18
C GLY A 45 -5.45 7.04 -32.68
N ILE A 46 -6.42 7.49 -33.49
CA ILE A 46 -7.36 8.54 -33.08
C ILE A 46 -8.23 8.09 -31.92
N GLY A 47 -8.66 6.82 -31.89
CA GLY A 47 -9.41 6.25 -30.76
C GLY A 47 -8.66 6.26 -29.43
N PHE A 48 -7.33 6.46 -29.45
CA PHE A 48 -6.51 6.59 -28.25
C PHE A 48 -6.27 8.03 -27.80
N THR A 49 -6.70 9.02 -28.60
CA THR A 49 -6.65 10.44 -28.19
C THR A 49 -7.58 10.65 -27.00
N GLY A 50 -7.10 11.33 -25.95
CA GLY A 50 -7.84 11.46 -24.70
C GLY A 50 -7.64 10.32 -23.69
N LEU A 51 -7.00 9.20 -24.05
CA LEU A 51 -6.66 8.16 -23.07
C LEU A 51 -5.71 8.66 -21.97
N PRO A 52 -4.62 9.39 -22.27
CA PRO A 52 -3.73 9.89 -21.21
C PRO A 52 -4.45 10.78 -20.20
N GLU A 53 -5.37 11.64 -20.66
CA GLU A 53 -6.21 12.47 -19.79
C GLU A 53 -7.17 11.61 -18.95
N ARG A 54 -7.76 10.57 -19.53
CA ARG A 54 -8.64 9.64 -18.80
C ARG A 54 -7.88 8.83 -17.77
N VAL A 55 -6.68 8.35 -18.11
CA VAL A 55 -5.79 7.63 -17.18
C VAL A 55 -5.42 8.54 -16.02
N ARG A 56 -4.95 9.76 -16.30
CA ARG A 56 -4.64 10.76 -15.26
C ARG A 56 -5.83 11.06 -14.36
N ALA A 57 -7.02 11.28 -14.94
CA ALA A 57 -8.23 11.55 -14.16
C ALA A 57 -8.67 10.33 -13.32
N LEU A 58 -8.38 9.11 -13.77
CA LEU A 58 -8.63 7.89 -12.99
C LEU A 58 -7.59 7.74 -11.87
N GLU A 59 -6.32 8.02 -12.13
CA GLU A 59 -5.25 8.02 -11.11
C GLU A 59 -5.54 9.06 -10.00
N GLU A 60 -5.97 10.26 -10.37
CA GLU A 60 -6.39 11.31 -9.42
C GLU A 60 -7.58 10.85 -8.55
N ARG A 61 -8.59 10.22 -9.16
CA ARG A 61 -9.73 9.66 -8.42
C ARG A 61 -9.34 8.50 -7.52
N GLN A 62 -8.42 7.65 -7.97
CA GLN A 62 -7.92 6.54 -7.18
C GLN A 62 -7.20 7.07 -5.94
N SER A 63 -6.30 8.05 -6.11
CA SER A 63 -5.62 8.71 -4.99
C SER A 63 -6.61 9.32 -3.99
N ALA A 64 -7.64 10.03 -4.48
CA ALA A 64 -8.64 10.63 -3.59
C ALA A 64 -9.46 9.59 -2.83
N LEU A 65 -9.78 8.46 -3.46
CA LEU A 65 -10.51 7.36 -2.81
C LEU A 65 -9.64 6.64 -1.78
N GLU A 66 -8.34 6.48 -2.06
CA GLU A 66 -7.37 5.95 -1.10
C GLU A 66 -7.29 6.83 0.16
N ASP A 67 -7.25 8.15 0.00
CA ASP A 67 -7.27 9.11 1.11
C ASP A 67 -8.55 9.00 1.96
N GLU A 68 -9.73 8.89 1.33
CA GLU A 68 -11.01 8.73 2.03
C GLU A 68 -11.07 7.40 2.81
N VAL A 69 -10.58 6.31 2.21
CA VAL A 69 -10.49 5.01 2.86
C VAL A 69 -9.57 5.06 4.07
N ASN A 70 -8.45 5.80 3.99
CA ASN A 70 -7.53 5.98 5.11
C ASN A 70 -8.18 6.78 6.26
N LEU A 71 -8.87 7.88 5.96
CA LEU A 71 -9.63 8.65 6.96
C LEU A 71 -10.69 7.81 7.67
N LEU A 72 -11.47 7.03 6.92
CA LEU A 72 -12.48 6.14 7.50
C LEU A 72 -11.85 5.05 8.37
N TRP A 73 -10.65 4.59 8.03
CA TRP A 73 -9.92 3.59 8.81
C TRP A 73 -9.43 4.15 10.15
N ASP A 74 -8.93 5.40 10.15
CA ASP A 74 -8.52 6.11 11.37
C ASP A 74 -9.70 6.33 12.32
N ASP A 75 -10.84 6.78 11.76
CA ASP A 75 -12.09 6.95 12.51
C ASP A 75 -12.58 5.63 13.09
N LEU A 76 -12.55 4.54 12.31
CA LEU A 76 -12.96 3.22 12.77
C LEU A 76 -12.05 2.70 13.89
N SER A 77 -10.73 2.92 13.78
CA SER A 77 -9.75 2.49 14.78
C SER A 77 -9.93 3.26 16.09
N THR A 78 -10.15 4.57 15.99
CA THR A 78 -10.49 5.42 17.13
C THR A 78 -11.80 4.97 17.77
N LEU A 79 -12.84 4.75 16.98
CA LEU A 79 -14.15 4.32 17.45
C LEU A 79 -14.09 2.95 18.15
N LYS A 80 -13.34 2.00 17.58
CA LYS A 80 -13.07 0.70 18.20
C LYS A 80 -12.46 0.87 19.60
N LEU A 81 -11.53 1.80 19.79
CA LEU A 81 -10.93 2.05 21.11
C LEU A 81 -11.85 2.81 22.07
N CYS A 82 -12.74 3.66 21.54
CA CYS A 82 -13.78 4.30 22.34
C CYS A 82 -14.76 3.28 22.95
N VAL A 83 -14.88 2.08 22.39
CA VAL A 83 -15.59 0.95 23.00
C VAL A 83 -14.72 0.34 24.11
N PRO A 84 -15.04 0.57 25.39
CA PRO A 84 -14.18 0.14 26.51
C PRO A 84 -13.94 -1.37 26.53
N GLU A 85 -14.92 -2.16 26.07
CA GLU A 85 -14.84 -3.61 25.97
C GLU A 85 -13.78 -4.04 24.96
N TYR A 86 -13.68 -3.36 23.82
CA TYR A 86 -12.72 -3.71 22.78
C TYR A 86 -11.29 -3.37 23.23
N SER A 87 -11.08 -2.19 23.83
CA SER A 87 -9.79 -1.82 24.41
C SER A 87 -9.33 -2.80 25.50
N ARG A 88 -10.24 -3.31 26.34
CA ARG A 88 -9.94 -4.37 27.32
C ARG A 88 -9.51 -5.68 26.66
N VAL A 89 -10.20 -6.08 25.58
CA VAL A 89 -9.86 -7.28 24.82
C VAL A 89 -8.45 -7.17 24.21
N ARG A 90 -8.12 -6.02 23.62
CA ARG A 90 -6.79 -5.74 23.06
C ARG A 90 -5.69 -5.69 24.13
N ASN A 91 -5.93 -5.02 25.25
CA ASN A 91 -4.98 -5.02 26.38
C ASN A 91 -4.71 -6.42 26.92
N ARG A 92 -5.76 -7.25 27.03
CA ARG A 92 -5.64 -8.64 27.48
C ARG A 92 -4.84 -9.50 26.51
N PHE A 93 -4.97 -9.28 25.20
CA PHE A 93 -4.18 -9.97 24.19
C PHE A 93 -2.68 -9.78 24.43
N ILE A 94 -2.23 -8.53 24.53
CA ILE A 94 -0.81 -8.20 24.76
C ILE A 94 -0.34 -8.71 26.12
N SER A 95 -1.12 -8.52 27.19
CA SER A 95 -0.78 -9.01 28.52
C SER A 95 -0.68 -10.54 28.57
N THR A 96 -1.54 -11.25 27.83
CA THR A 96 -1.49 -12.71 27.69
C THR A 96 -0.22 -13.15 26.95
N PHE A 97 0.13 -12.47 25.85
CA PHE A 97 1.38 -12.72 25.14
C PHE A 97 2.60 -12.55 26.05
N LYS A 98 2.65 -11.47 26.84
CA LYS A 98 3.73 -11.24 27.80
C LYS A 98 3.88 -12.38 28.81
N ARG A 99 2.75 -12.85 29.36
CA ARG A 99 2.74 -13.96 30.32
C ARG A 99 3.19 -15.27 29.69
N ASP A 100 2.63 -15.60 28.52
CA ASP A 100 2.76 -16.94 27.94
C ASP A 100 4.04 -17.10 27.09
N LYS A 101 4.57 -16.01 26.53
CA LYS A 101 5.70 -16.06 25.58
C LYS A 101 6.94 -15.31 26.05
N LEU A 102 6.78 -14.16 26.72
CA LEU A 102 7.92 -13.37 27.19
C LEU A 102 8.30 -13.65 28.64
N ASN A 103 7.46 -14.38 29.40
CA ASN A 103 7.65 -14.68 30.82
C ASN A 103 7.96 -13.44 31.68
N ASN A 104 7.40 -12.28 31.32
CA ASN A 104 7.67 -11.00 31.97
C ASN A 104 6.40 -10.20 32.33
N ALA A 105 5.27 -10.89 32.49
CA ALA A 105 4.02 -10.27 32.91
C ALA A 105 4.13 -9.64 34.30
N THR A 106 3.56 -8.45 34.45
CA THR A 106 3.47 -7.70 35.71
C THR A 106 2.16 -8.02 36.45
N GLU A 107 2.03 -7.61 37.71
CA GLU A 107 0.76 -7.73 38.45
C GLU A 107 -0.41 -7.05 37.74
N LEU A 108 -0.16 -5.90 37.07
CA LEU A 108 -1.17 -5.22 36.26
C LEU A 108 -1.60 -6.08 35.06
N ASP A 109 -0.67 -6.79 34.42
CA ASP A 109 -1.02 -7.72 33.34
C ASP A 109 -1.89 -8.87 33.85
N ILE A 110 -1.59 -9.39 35.04
CA ILE A 110 -2.40 -10.45 35.67
C ILE A 110 -3.82 -9.96 35.96
N ASP A 111 -3.97 -8.74 36.50
CA ASP A 111 -5.27 -8.12 36.76
C ASP A 111 -6.08 -7.90 35.46
N ILE A 112 -5.43 -7.40 34.39
CA ILE A 112 -6.05 -7.27 33.06
C ILE A 112 -6.53 -8.63 32.54
N ILE A 113 -5.72 -9.68 32.70
CA ILE A 113 -6.05 -11.04 32.23
C ILE A 113 -7.25 -11.62 32.98
N GLN A 114 -7.33 -11.41 34.30
CA GLN A 114 -8.38 -11.92 35.17
C GLN A 114 -9.74 -11.23 34.96
N LYS A 115 -9.73 -9.93 34.61
CA LYS A 115 -10.96 -9.13 34.43
C LYS A 115 -11.75 -9.46 33.14
N GLY A 116 -11.16 -10.18 32.19
CA GLY A 116 -11.78 -10.43 30.89
C GLY A 116 -12.09 -11.91 30.64
N ASN A 117 -13.33 -12.23 30.28
CA ASN A 117 -13.71 -13.57 29.80
C ASN A 117 -13.55 -13.74 28.28
N THR A 118 -13.39 -12.65 27.53
CA THR A 118 -13.39 -12.66 26.07
C THR A 118 -11.97 -12.85 25.52
N ILE A 119 -11.76 -13.88 24.72
CA ILE A 119 -10.47 -14.21 24.08
C ILE A 119 -10.34 -13.38 22.79
N ALA A 120 -9.24 -12.63 22.66
CA ALA A 120 -8.80 -12.12 21.37
C ALA A 120 -8.01 -13.23 20.67
N TYR A 121 -8.48 -13.67 19.50
CA TYR A 121 -7.82 -14.74 18.76
C TYR A 121 -6.74 -14.23 17.79
N GLU A 122 -6.74 -12.94 17.44
CA GLU A 122 -5.88 -12.40 16.39
C GLU A 122 -5.20 -11.08 16.78
N GLY A 123 -4.01 -10.85 16.22
CA GLY A 123 -3.32 -9.56 16.29
C GLY A 123 -4.08 -8.49 15.50
N ASP A 124 -4.05 -7.27 16.02
CA ASP A 124 -4.58 -6.06 15.37
C ASP A 124 -3.55 -4.95 15.65
N ALA A 125 -2.50 -4.91 14.83
CA ALA A 125 -1.32 -4.08 15.01
C ALA A 125 -1.70 -2.59 15.07
N ALA A 126 -2.62 -2.15 14.20
CA ALA A 126 -3.09 -0.77 14.15
C ALA A 126 -3.77 -0.38 15.48
N VAL A 127 -4.73 -1.17 15.94
CA VAL A 127 -5.44 -0.85 17.20
C VAL A 127 -4.55 -1.06 18.43
N ASP A 128 -3.71 -2.09 18.44
CA ASP A 128 -2.79 -2.33 19.55
C ASP A 128 -1.75 -1.24 19.69
N ALA A 129 -1.30 -0.65 18.58
CA ALA A 129 -0.33 0.45 18.61
C ALA A 129 -0.93 1.69 19.30
N LEU A 130 -2.20 1.97 19.03
CA LEU A 130 -2.95 3.07 19.67
C LEU A 130 -3.10 2.88 21.20
N LEU A 131 -2.98 1.66 21.74
CA LEU A 131 -2.94 1.45 23.21
C LEU A 131 -1.70 2.06 23.88
N TYR A 132 -0.68 2.42 23.09
CA TYR A 132 0.53 3.09 23.56
C TYR A 132 0.43 4.62 23.45
N GLU A 133 -0.72 5.15 23.03
CA GLU A 133 -0.99 6.59 22.97
C GLU A 133 -1.85 7.08 24.14
N GLY A 134 -1.75 8.38 24.45
CA GLY A 134 -2.56 9.04 25.48
C GLY A 134 -2.10 8.86 26.94
N LEU A 135 -2.98 9.25 27.87
CA LEU A 135 -2.69 9.36 29.31
C LEU A 135 -2.63 8.01 30.04
N ASN A 136 -3.45 7.04 29.63
CA ASN A 136 -3.51 5.68 30.20
C ASN A 136 -2.79 4.66 29.32
N ARG A 137 -1.73 5.10 28.65
CA ARG A 137 -0.99 4.29 27.68
C ARG A 137 -0.22 3.14 28.32
N ARG A 138 -0.11 2.06 27.56
CA ARG A 138 0.89 1.02 27.81
C ARG A 138 2.31 1.60 27.69
N ARG A 139 3.25 1.04 28.43
CA ARG A 139 4.68 1.47 28.46
C ARG A 139 5.66 0.39 28.05
N ASP A 140 5.17 -0.83 27.87
CA ASP A 140 5.94 -2.03 27.53
C ASP A 140 6.14 -2.15 26.01
N THR A 141 6.72 -1.12 25.38
CA THR A 141 6.91 -1.07 23.92
C THR A 141 7.75 -2.23 23.38
N PHE A 142 8.64 -2.81 24.21
CA PHE A 142 9.37 -4.03 23.88
C PHE A 142 8.44 -5.22 23.60
N ALA A 143 7.37 -5.39 24.39
CA ALA A 143 6.43 -6.48 24.16
C ALA A 143 5.67 -6.31 22.85
N PHE A 144 5.33 -5.06 22.49
CA PHE A 144 4.74 -4.76 21.20
C PHE A 144 5.70 -5.07 20.05
N LYS A 145 6.98 -4.65 20.15
CA LYS A 145 7.99 -4.92 19.13
C LYS A 145 8.24 -6.42 18.95
N GLU A 146 8.30 -7.20 20.02
CA GLU A 146 8.41 -8.67 19.94
C GLU A 146 7.20 -9.33 19.27
N LEU A 147 6.02 -8.71 19.39
CA LEU A 147 4.77 -9.24 18.85
C LEU A 147 4.56 -8.88 17.38
N TYR A 148 4.89 -7.64 17.00
CA TYR A 148 4.59 -7.08 15.68
C TYR A 148 5.83 -6.75 14.84
N GLY A 149 7.05 -6.83 15.38
CA GLY A 149 8.29 -6.52 14.69
C GLY A 149 8.70 -5.04 14.70
N LEU A 150 7.73 -4.13 14.78
CA LEU A 150 7.94 -2.67 14.72
C LEU A 150 7.62 -1.97 16.04
N HIS A 151 8.12 -0.74 16.21
CA HIS A 151 7.75 0.09 17.36
C HIS A 151 6.33 0.64 17.19
N PRO A 152 5.50 0.73 18.25
CA PRO A 152 4.10 1.15 18.12
C PRO A 152 3.96 2.56 17.51
N ALA A 153 4.88 3.49 17.82
CA ALA A 153 4.86 4.84 17.25
C ALA A 153 5.07 4.89 15.72
N ASP A 154 5.68 3.85 15.15
CA ASP A 154 5.84 3.74 13.70
C ASP A 154 4.63 3.04 13.10
N VAL A 155 4.10 2.02 13.76
CA VAL A 155 2.89 1.30 13.31
C VAL A 155 1.66 2.20 13.24
N VAL A 156 1.47 3.16 14.16
CA VAL A 156 0.35 4.12 14.10
C VAL A 156 0.36 4.93 12.80
N LYS A 157 1.53 5.16 12.19
CA LYS A 157 1.65 5.94 10.95
C LYS A 157 1.41 5.12 9.70
N ILE A 158 1.32 3.80 9.82
CA ILE A 158 1.21 2.91 8.68
C ILE A 158 -0.24 2.83 8.21
N THR A 159 -0.49 3.24 6.97
CA THR A 159 -1.82 3.15 6.34
C THR A 159 -1.94 1.95 5.40
N HIS A 160 -0.81 1.43 4.90
CA HIS A 160 -0.77 0.31 3.97
C HIS A 160 -1.28 -0.99 4.59
N LYS A 161 -2.43 -1.45 4.10
CA LYS A 161 -3.16 -2.60 4.64
C LYS A 161 -2.36 -3.89 4.56
N GLU A 162 -1.61 -4.07 3.49
CA GLU A 162 -0.78 -5.22 3.23
C GLU A 162 0.35 -5.31 4.27
N THR A 163 0.94 -4.17 4.63
CA THR A 163 1.91 -4.09 5.72
C THR A 163 1.25 -4.50 7.04
N ILE A 164 0.13 -3.87 7.41
CA ILE A 164 -0.59 -4.18 8.65
C ILE A 164 -0.98 -5.66 8.73
N ASN A 165 -1.42 -6.25 7.61
CA ASN A 165 -1.77 -7.67 7.54
C ASN A 165 -0.57 -8.58 7.83
N ILE A 166 0.62 -8.27 7.28
CA ILE A 166 1.84 -9.02 7.57
C ILE A 166 2.22 -8.93 9.07
N LEU A 167 2.10 -7.75 9.69
CA LEU A 167 2.32 -7.60 11.14
C LEU A 167 1.33 -8.45 11.95
N ASN A 168 0.05 -8.47 11.55
CA ASN A 168 -1.00 -9.27 12.19
C ASN A 168 -0.76 -10.78 12.03
N ILE A 169 -0.28 -11.23 10.88
CA ILE A 169 0.11 -12.63 10.64
C ILE A 169 1.25 -13.02 11.59
N HIS A 170 2.30 -12.20 11.68
CA HIS A 170 3.40 -12.45 12.61
C HIS A 170 2.92 -12.54 14.06
N ALA A 171 2.11 -11.58 14.51
CA ALA A 171 1.57 -11.56 15.87
C ALA A 171 0.73 -12.81 16.18
N ARG A 172 -0.09 -13.26 15.24
CA ARG A 172 -0.88 -14.49 15.38
C ARG A 172 0.02 -15.71 15.57
N VAL A 173 1.04 -15.86 14.74
CA VAL A 173 2.00 -16.97 14.82
C VAL A 173 2.84 -16.89 16.11
N ARG A 174 3.23 -15.69 16.53
CA ARG A 174 4.06 -15.44 17.71
C ARG A 174 3.29 -15.65 19.02
N ALA A 175 2.00 -15.30 19.05
CA ALA A 175 1.15 -15.41 20.23
C ALA A 175 0.44 -16.78 20.38
N ASP A 176 0.43 -17.63 19.36
CA ASP A 176 -0.21 -18.95 19.41
C ASP A 176 0.37 -19.80 20.56
N ARG A 177 -0.50 -20.35 21.41
CA ARG A 177 -0.09 -21.14 22.59
C ARG A 177 0.40 -22.55 22.25
N HIS A 178 -0.10 -23.11 21.17
CA HIS A 178 0.07 -24.51 20.80
C HIS A 178 1.09 -24.70 19.69
N LYS A 179 1.31 -23.67 18.88
CA LYS A 179 2.21 -23.68 17.74
C LYS A 179 3.22 -22.57 17.87
N THR A 180 4.42 -22.84 17.38
CA THR A 180 5.45 -21.82 17.15
C THR A 180 5.71 -21.82 15.65
N GLY A 181 5.92 -20.63 15.08
CA GLY A 181 6.28 -20.51 13.67
C GLY A 181 7.57 -21.27 13.36
N ALA A 182 7.76 -21.64 12.09
CA ALA A 182 9.05 -22.15 11.66
C ALA A 182 10.11 -21.04 11.79
N ASP A 183 11.34 -21.39 12.17
CA ASP A 183 12.45 -20.43 12.27
C ASP A 183 12.65 -19.64 10.97
N GLU A 184 12.40 -20.30 9.83
CA GLU A 184 12.44 -19.67 8.52
C GLU A 184 11.43 -18.53 8.37
N PHE A 185 10.21 -18.67 8.89
CA PHE A 185 9.20 -17.61 8.87
C PHE A 185 9.68 -16.39 9.66
N TYR A 186 10.19 -16.61 10.88
CA TYR A 186 10.69 -15.50 11.71
C TYR A 186 11.89 -14.80 11.06
N ARG A 187 12.78 -15.55 10.40
CA ARG A 187 13.91 -14.99 9.66
C ARG A 187 13.45 -14.13 8.49
N ARG A 188 12.54 -14.63 7.64
CA ARG A 188 11.99 -13.87 6.50
C ARG A 188 11.22 -12.64 6.99
N PHE A 189 10.52 -12.74 8.12
CA PHE A 189 9.79 -11.61 8.69
C PHE A 189 10.75 -10.54 9.21
N ALA A 190 11.81 -10.93 9.91
CA ALA A 190 12.86 -10.01 10.36
C ALA A 190 13.56 -9.32 9.18
N GLU A 191 13.81 -10.04 8.09
CA GLU A 191 14.35 -9.46 6.85
C GLU A 191 13.40 -8.42 6.24
N TYR A 192 12.10 -8.74 6.14
CA TYR A 192 11.08 -7.80 5.70
C TYR A 192 11.05 -6.53 6.57
N VAL A 193 10.99 -6.68 7.90
CA VAL A 193 11.00 -5.55 8.84
C VAL A 193 12.25 -4.69 8.66
N HIS A 194 13.42 -5.31 8.56
CA HIS A 194 14.68 -4.60 8.37
C HIS A 194 14.71 -3.78 7.07
N LEU A 195 14.27 -4.37 5.96
CA LEU A 195 14.20 -3.68 4.67
C LEU A 195 13.16 -2.57 4.67
N PHE A 196 12.01 -2.80 5.32
CA PHE A 196 10.94 -1.81 5.42
C PHE A 196 11.37 -0.61 6.27
N GLU A 197 11.98 -0.83 7.44
CA GLU A 197 12.59 0.24 8.25
C GLU A 197 13.69 0.97 7.45
N GLY A 198 14.54 0.22 6.71
CA GLY A 198 15.60 0.78 5.88
C GLY A 198 15.11 1.61 4.68
N SER A 199 13.85 1.38 4.25
CA SER A 199 13.17 2.16 3.21
C SER A 199 12.48 3.42 3.75
N ASP A 200 12.69 3.77 5.03
CA ASP A 200 11.95 4.83 5.72
C ASP A 200 10.43 4.59 5.68
N TYR A 201 10.04 3.31 5.83
CA TYR A 201 8.64 2.87 5.83
C TYR A 201 7.89 3.21 4.53
N ASP A 202 8.57 3.23 3.37
CA ASP A 202 7.92 3.56 2.09
C ASP A 202 6.86 2.51 1.70
N GLU A 203 5.61 2.84 1.98
CA GLU A 203 4.41 2.02 1.72
C GLU A 203 4.18 1.70 0.24
N ARG A 204 4.82 2.42 -0.68
CA ARG A 204 4.66 2.23 -2.12
C ARG A 204 5.47 1.05 -2.64
N TYR A 205 6.00 0.17 -1.77
CA TYR A 205 6.81 -0.96 -2.19
C TYR A 205 6.09 -1.95 -3.12
N LEU A 206 4.75 -2.02 -3.08
CA LEU A 206 3.96 -2.83 -4.02
C LEU A 206 3.52 -2.07 -5.28
N THR A 207 3.80 -0.77 -5.37
CA THR A 207 3.41 0.05 -6.52
C THR A 207 4.36 -0.16 -7.70
N THR A 208 3.81 -0.12 -8.91
CA THR A 208 4.61 -0.23 -10.14
C THR A 208 5.62 0.92 -10.22
N GLY A 209 6.90 0.60 -10.43
CA GLY A 209 7.98 1.59 -10.50
C GLY A 209 8.59 1.99 -9.15
N SER A 210 8.21 1.32 -8.06
CA SER A 210 8.81 1.53 -6.74
C SER A 210 10.32 1.25 -6.73
N GLN A 211 11.07 2.07 -6.00
CA GLN A 211 12.49 1.84 -5.74
C GLN A 211 12.70 0.78 -4.64
N CYS A 212 11.64 0.38 -3.94
CA CYS A 212 11.67 -0.57 -2.82
C CYS A 212 11.42 -2.02 -3.27
N ALA A 213 12.04 -2.42 -4.38
CA ALA A 213 11.89 -3.77 -4.93
C ALA A 213 12.31 -4.87 -3.92
N ASP A 214 13.29 -4.58 -3.06
CA ASP A 214 13.75 -5.50 -2.02
C ASP A 214 12.69 -5.74 -0.95
N VAL A 215 12.00 -4.69 -0.51
CA VAL A 215 10.89 -4.76 0.45
C VAL A 215 9.76 -5.60 -0.15
N ALA A 216 9.41 -5.38 -1.41
CA ALA A 216 8.40 -6.16 -2.11
C ALA A 216 8.78 -7.64 -2.19
N ARG A 217 10.04 -7.96 -2.53
CA ARG A 217 10.51 -9.36 -2.56
C ARG A 217 10.41 -10.02 -1.19
N ALA A 218 10.82 -9.33 -0.13
CA ALA A 218 10.71 -9.84 1.22
C ALA A 218 9.25 -10.04 1.65
N TYR A 219 8.36 -9.11 1.30
CA TYR A 219 6.91 -9.23 1.49
C TYR A 219 6.35 -10.50 0.82
N TRP A 220 6.64 -10.71 -0.46
CA TRP A 220 6.16 -11.88 -1.19
C TRP A 220 6.74 -13.20 -0.67
N SER A 221 7.89 -13.18 0.02
CA SER A 221 8.47 -14.37 0.63
C SER A 221 7.73 -14.87 1.89
N LEU A 222 6.83 -14.04 2.44
CA LEU A 222 6.05 -14.32 3.65
C LEU A 222 4.65 -14.90 3.37
N LEU A 223 4.21 -14.86 2.12
CA LEU A 223 2.90 -15.35 1.64
C LEU A 223 3.05 -16.72 0.96
#